data_AF-A0ABD4SFE2-F1
#
_entry.id   AF-A0ABD4SFE2-F1
#
_cell.length_a   1.000
_cell.length_b   1.000
_cell.length_c   1.000
_cell.angle_alpha   90.00
_cell.angle_beta   90.00
_cell.angle_gamma   90.00
#
_symmetry.space_group_name_H-M   'P 1'
#
loop_
_entity.id
_entity.type
_entity.pdbx_description
1 polymer ?
#
loop_
_entity_poly.entity_id
_entity_poly.type
_entity_poly.pdbx_seq_one_letter_code
_entity_poly.pdbx_strand_id
1 'polypeptide(L)'
;LLRLVCEGGCSKIVVNYKDRLVRFGYELIETVCEEHNVDIEIINQTDDISYEEELTEDVLAIITVFSAKLYGKRSHRNEQIVAE
;
A
#
# COMPACT_ATOMS: atom_id res chain seq x y z
N LEU A 1 -0.29 -9.60 7.16
CA LEU A 1 -1.41 -10.00 6.25
C LEU A 1 -0.95 -11.08 5.27
N LEU A 2 -0.15 -10.75 4.25
CA LEU A 2 0.24 -11.72 3.20
C LEU A 2 0.82 -13.03 3.72
N ARG A 3 1.66 -12.97 4.77
CA ARG A 3 2.16 -14.19 5.41
C ARG A 3 1.04 -15.08 5.98
N LEU A 4 0.02 -14.50 6.60
CA LEU A 4 -1.14 -15.23 7.13
C LEU A 4 -1.96 -15.85 6.00
N VAL A 5 -2.09 -15.16 4.87
CA VAL A 5 -2.73 -15.70 3.65
C VAL A 5 -1.94 -16.91 3.15
N CYS A 6 -0.63 -16.77 2.94
CA CYS A 6 0.21 -17.84 2.41
C CYS A 6 0.34 -19.05 3.34
N GLU A 7 0.31 -18.84 4.66
CA GLU A 7 0.38 -19.91 5.67
C GLU A 7 -1.00 -20.54 5.97
N GLY A 8 -2.08 -20.07 5.33
CA GLY A 8 -3.44 -20.59 5.54
C GLY A 8 -4.07 -20.19 6.90
N GLY A 9 -3.51 -19.18 7.57
CA GLY A 9 -4.00 -18.65 8.85
C GLY A 9 -5.12 -17.61 8.70
N CYS A 10 -5.61 -17.38 7.49
CA CYS A 10 -6.66 -16.41 7.18
C CYS A 10 -7.58 -17.00 6.10
N SER A 11 -8.90 -16.87 6.28
CA SER A 11 -9.90 -17.27 5.29
C SER A 11 -10.62 -16.09 4.65
N LYS A 12 -10.56 -14.91 5.29
CA LYS A 12 -11.23 -13.70 4.80
C LYS A 12 -10.48 -12.45 5.26
N ILE A 13 -10.32 -11.51 4.35
CA ILE A 13 -9.80 -10.16 4.58
C ILE A 13 -10.97 -9.20 4.43
N VAL A 14 -11.25 -8.43 5.47
CA VAL A 14 -12.30 -7.41 5.43
C VAL A 14 -11.63 -6.05 5.53
N VAL A 15 -11.89 -5.18 4.56
CA VAL A 15 -11.34 -3.82 4.52
C VAL A 15 -12.46 -2.81 4.29
N ASN A 16 -12.32 -1.61 4.87
CA ASN A 16 -13.30 -0.56 4.64
C ASN A 16 -13.27 -0.11 3.18
N TYR A 17 -12.10 0.15 2.61
CA TYR A 17 -11.94 0.67 1.24
C TYR A 17 -10.81 -0.07 0.53
N LYS A 18 -10.86 -0.12 -0.81
CA LYS A 18 -9.86 -0.82 -1.66
C LYS A 18 -8.44 -0.27 -1.43
N ASP A 19 -8.31 1.05 -1.41
CA ASP A 19 -7.06 1.81 -1.25
C ASP A 19 -6.36 1.58 0.11
N ARG A 20 -7.13 1.19 1.14
CA ARG A 20 -6.60 0.82 2.47
C ARG A 20 -5.86 -0.51 2.47
N LEU A 21 -6.21 -1.41 1.55
CA LEU A 21 -5.48 -2.65 1.38
C LEU A 21 -4.17 -2.40 0.63
N VAL A 22 -4.28 -1.72 -0.51
CA VAL A 22 -3.13 -1.41 -1.35
C VAL A 22 -3.47 -0.27 -2.31
N ARG A 23 -2.50 0.63 -2.52
CA ARG A 23 -2.63 1.75 -3.45
C ARG A 23 -2.48 1.36 -4.91
N PHE A 24 -1.54 0.46 -5.21
CA PHE A 24 -1.29 -0.05 -6.56
C PHE A 24 -1.08 -1.56 -6.55
N GLY A 25 -1.60 -2.25 -7.56
CA GLY A 25 -1.46 -3.70 -7.68
C GLY A 25 -2.43 -4.46 -6.78
N TYR A 26 -3.66 -3.97 -6.67
CA TYR A 26 -4.73 -4.72 -6.01
C TYR A 26 -4.96 -6.08 -6.67
N GLU A 27 -4.95 -6.11 -8.00
CA GLU A 27 -5.15 -7.32 -8.80
C GLU A 27 -4.10 -8.39 -8.47
N LEU A 28 -2.88 -7.98 -8.11
CA LEU A 28 -1.82 -8.88 -7.66
C LEU A 28 -2.16 -9.49 -6.28
N ILE A 29 -2.65 -8.67 -5.35
CA ILE A 29 -3.05 -9.13 -4.02
C ILE A 29 -4.27 -10.03 -4.10
N GLU A 30 -5.24 -9.68 -4.94
CA GLU A 30 -6.43 -10.47 -5.22
C GLU A 30 -6.05 -11.85 -5.78
N THR A 31 -5.20 -11.90 -6.80
CA THR A 31 -4.70 -13.17 -7.37
C THR A 31 -4.06 -14.06 -6.30
N VAL A 32 -3.21 -13.47 -5.44
CA VAL A 32 -2.57 -14.23 -4.35
C VAL A 32 -3.61 -14.74 -3.34
N CYS A 33 -4.61 -13.94 -3.00
CA CYS A 33 -5.65 -14.36 -2.06
C CYS A 33 -6.52 -15.47 -2.66
N GLU A 34 -6.87 -15.40 -3.95
CA GLU A 34 -7.62 -16.43 -4.68
C GLU A 34 -6.88 -17.78 -4.68
N GLU A 35 -5.58 -17.77 -5.01
CA GLU A 35 -4.74 -18.98 -4.97
C GLU A 35 -4.69 -19.65 -3.59
N HIS A 36 -4.87 -18.86 -2.53
CA HIS A 36 -4.88 -19.32 -1.15
C HIS A 36 -6.30 -19.50 -0.56
N ASN A 37 -7.35 -19.44 -1.39
CA ASN A 37 -8.76 -19.54 -0.97
C ASN A 37 -9.14 -18.53 0.14
N VAL A 38 -8.66 -17.29 0.00
CA VAL A 38 -8.96 -16.18 0.91
C VAL A 38 -9.84 -15.16 0.21
N ASP A 39 -11.03 -14.92 0.77
CA ASP A 39 -11.95 -13.92 0.23
C ASP A 39 -11.57 -12.51 0.68
N ILE A 40 -11.63 -11.53 -0.23
CA ILE A 40 -11.49 -10.11 0.10
C ILE A 40 -12.87 -9.45 0.05
N GLU A 41 -13.31 -8.86 1.16
CA GLU A 41 -14.57 -8.13 1.28
C GLU A 41 -14.30 -6.64 1.54
N ILE A 42 -14.83 -5.78 0.68
CA ILE A 42 -14.73 -4.33 0.79
C ILE A 42 -16.07 -3.79 1.31
N ILE A 43 -16.08 -3.22 2.52
CA ILE A 43 -17.31 -2.77 3.21
C ILE A 43 -17.87 -1.51 2.54
N ASN A 44 -17.02 -0.54 2.27
CA ASN A 44 -17.38 0.73 1.64
C ASN A 44 -16.77 0.76 0.23
N GLN A 45 -17.57 0.39 -0.77
CA GLN A 45 -17.29 0.81 -2.14
C GLN A 45 -17.59 2.30 -2.18
N THR A 46 -16.54 3.12 -2.29
CA THR A 46 -16.60 4.59 -2.18
C THR A 46 -17.55 5.19 -3.20
N ASP A 47 -18.69 5.70 -2.74
CA ASP A 47 -19.46 6.73 -3.44
C ASP A 47 -19.11 8.16 -2.93
N ASP A 48 -18.32 8.28 -1.85
CA ASP A 48 -18.13 9.55 -1.10
C ASP A 48 -16.81 10.30 -1.38
N ILE A 49 -15.86 9.75 -2.16
CA ILE A 49 -14.60 10.43 -2.51
C ILE A 49 -14.48 10.47 -4.02
N SER A 50 -14.18 11.64 -4.59
CA SER A 50 -14.01 11.75 -6.04
C SER A 50 -12.75 11.02 -6.50
N TYR A 51 -12.80 10.47 -7.72
CA TYR A 51 -11.64 9.82 -8.35
C TYR A 51 -10.43 10.77 -8.42
N GLU A 52 -10.68 12.06 -8.63
CA GLU A 52 -9.67 13.11 -8.67
C GLU A 52 -8.97 13.33 -7.32
N GLU A 53 -9.71 13.28 -6.21
CA GLU A 53 -9.15 13.38 -4.86
C GLU A 53 -8.27 12.17 -4.53
N GLU A 54 -8.74 10.95 -4.84
CA GLU A 54 -7.97 9.72 -4.62
C GLU A 54 -6.64 9.75 -5.40
N LEU A 55 -6.70 10.12 -6.69
CA LEU A 55 -5.51 10.24 -7.53
C LEU A 55 -4.52 11.29 -7.01
N THR A 56 -5.03 12.42 -6.50
CA THR A 56 -4.20 13.50 -5.96
C THR A 56 -3.45 13.03 -4.70
N GLU A 57 -4.15 12.35 -3.79
CA GLU A 57 -3.55 11.75 -2.59
C GLU A 57 -2.46 10.72 -2.94
N ASP A 58 -2.69 9.90 -3.96
CA ASP A 58 -1.72 8.90 -4.42
C ASP A 58 -0.42 9.54 -4.95
N VAL A 59 -0.57 10.57 -5.78
CA VAL A 59 0.57 11.32 -6.32
C VAL A 59 1.35 12.01 -5.20
N LEU A 60 0.64 12.65 -4.25
CA LEU A 60 1.28 13.29 -3.09
C LEU A 60 2.06 12.27 -2.25
N ALA A 61 1.51 11.08 -2.02
CA ALA A 61 2.19 10.02 -1.30
C ALA A 61 3.49 9.57 -2.01
N ILE A 62 3.44 9.39 -3.33
CA ILE A 62 4.62 9.06 -4.14
C ILE A 62 5.67 10.17 -4.01
N ILE A 63 5.29 11.43 -4.27
CA ILE A 63 6.21 12.58 -4.20
C ILE A 63 6.85 12.67 -2.82
N THR A 64 6.07 12.46 -1.76
CA THR A 64 6.56 12.53 -0.38
C THR A 64 7.63 11.47 -0.11
N VAL A 65 7.38 10.21 -0.48
CA VAL A 65 8.35 9.12 -0.28
C VAL A 65 9.64 9.35 -1.09
N PHE A 66 9.51 9.75 -2.35
CA PHE A 66 10.69 10.01 -3.20
C PHE A 66 11.45 11.26 -2.75
N SER A 67 10.76 12.30 -2.31
CA SER A 67 11.39 13.50 -1.73
C SER A 67 12.15 13.16 -0.46
N ALA A 68 11.54 12.40 0.47
CA ALA A 68 12.21 11.94 1.67
C ALA A 68 13.46 11.10 1.36
N LYS A 69 13.41 10.23 0.34
CA LYS A 69 14.59 9.48 -0.11
C LYS A 69 15.67 10.39 -0.72
N LEU A 70 15.28 11.35 -1.55
CA LEU A 70 16.21 12.29 -2.21
C LEU A 70 16.90 13.20 -1.19
N TYR A 71 16.15 13.82 -0.29
CA TYR A 71 16.68 14.74 0.72
C TYR A 71 17.30 13.99 1.90
N GLY A 72 16.79 12.81 2.26
CA GLY A 72 17.41 11.92 3.24
C GLY A 72 18.79 11.46 2.80
N LYS A 73 19.00 11.21 1.50
CA LYS A 73 20.34 10.95 0.93
C LYS A 73 21.28 12.17 1.02
N ARG A 74 20.74 13.39 1.04
CA ARG A 74 21.49 14.65 1.18
C ARG A 74 21.56 15.14 2.63
N SER A 75 21.11 14.35 3.60
CA SER A 75 21.23 14.70 5.01
C SER A 75 22.69 14.61 5.42
N HIS A 76 23.22 15.65 6.07
CA HIS A 76 24.58 15.66 6.64
C HIS A 76 24.87 14.47 7.55
N ARG A 77 23.84 13.92 8.20
CA ARG A 77 23.96 12.71 9.01
C ARG A 77 24.27 11.47 8.18
N ASN A 78 23.74 11.35 6.96
CA ASN A 78 24.08 10.25 6.05
C ASN A 78 25.43 10.46 5.37
N GLU A 79 25.82 11.71 5.08
CA GLU A 79 27.18 12.00 4.58
C GLU A 79 28.26 11.58 5.59
N GLN A 80 28.02 11.79 6.89
CA GLN A 80 28.93 11.34 7.96
C GLN A 80 29.03 9.81 8.07
N ILE A 81 27.91 9.09 7.97
CA ILE A 81 27.89 7.61 8.05
C ILE A 81 28.58 6.96 6.84
N VAL A 82 28.55 7.60 5.67
CA VAL A 82 29.19 7.07 4.44
C VAL A 82 30.70 7.38 4.39
N ALA A 83 31.17 8.37 5.15
CA ALA A 83 32.57 8.77 5.22
C ALA A 83 33.39 7.99 6.28
N GLU A 84 32.73 7.17 7.09
CA GLU A 84 33.31 6.22 8.07
C GLU A 84 33.50 4.83 7.43
#